data_AF-A0A7J7IJ38-F1
#
_entry.id   AF-A0A7J7IJ38-F1
#
_cell.length_a   1.000
_cell.length_b   1.000
_cell.length_c   1.000
_cell.angle_alpha   90.00
_cell.angle_beta   90.00
_cell.angle_gamma   90.00
#
_symmetry.space_group_name_H-M   'P 1'
#
loop_
_entity.id
_entity.type
_entity.pdbx_description
1 polymer ?
#
loop_
_entity_poly.entity_id
_entity_poly.type
_entity_poly.pdbx_seq_one_letter_code
_entity_poly.pdbx_strand_id
1 'polypeptide(L)'
;MVVHAHSTLEFQRIVLEGSRKQLVVVDFYADWCGPCRMVAPVFESLEHKYAHVLFVKVNVDEAQEVAQQCSVRAMPTFQLFQNGCKVDEIVGANVSALERSITVFGKPPAFSGSGYTLGTKTADDGDSAQIATGSGKVDSVPLPVDNDITAASLTDKPVEIVRPSSSDPEHASPQLVHVRKSFLDELESMGFPRNRAIKACIATRNESLQAAMDWIFAHDEEANVDDIDPNLQFEVTEAEASNSKETQEEKERLAKQLREEVRKRREDEEKRLAAEQEKNRLRSGKEIAEAKRRLEEEQRKRDMQERFREKREKQLERERLRKLLAEDRQRRLEMQRNPTAVNPPEEKQRVCTETTTSSQTATCKVKVTRLQLRLPDGSNLEADFTNETLLREVANYVLQQRPGLGDRITLMNAYPRRKFQEHEMDQLTLRDAQLHPRGALFILRS
;
A
#
# COMPACT_ATOMS: atom_id res chain seq x y z
N MET A 1 31.25 5.87 9.46
CA MET A 1 30.52 6.78 10.36
C MET A 1 29.53 7.59 9.54
N VAL A 2 28.23 7.51 9.83
CA VAL A 2 27.20 8.40 9.27
C VAL A 2 27.42 9.82 9.80
N VAL A 3 27.31 10.82 8.93
CA VAL A 3 27.50 12.24 9.27
C VAL A 3 26.14 12.90 9.51
N HIS A 4 26.03 13.77 10.51
CA HIS A 4 24.84 14.59 10.72
C HIS A 4 25.07 16.01 10.18
N ALA A 5 24.03 16.62 9.59
CA ALA A 5 24.04 18.01 9.17
C ALA A 5 22.82 18.72 9.77
N HIS A 6 23.08 19.74 10.61
CA HIS A 6 22.06 20.43 11.40
C HIS A 6 21.73 21.82 10.83
N SER A 7 22.51 22.30 9.85
CA SER A 7 22.37 23.63 9.27
C SER A 7 22.51 23.65 7.75
N THR A 8 21.94 24.69 7.11
CA THR A 8 22.00 24.90 5.66
C THR A 8 23.45 24.99 5.13
N LEU A 9 24.37 25.59 5.89
CA LEU A 9 25.78 25.70 5.52
C LEU A 9 26.53 24.36 5.61
N GLU A 10 26.27 23.57 6.66
CA GLU A 10 26.82 22.22 6.78
C GLU A 10 26.32 21.30 5.68
N PHE A 11 25.02 21.35 5.37
CA PHE A 11 24.43 20.59 4.28
C PHE A 11 25.11 20.92 2.94
N GLN A 12 25.28 22.21 2.61
CA GLN A 12 25.97 22.60 1.37
C GLN A 12 27.41 22.07 1.32
N ARG A 13 28.19 22.23 2.40
CA ARG A 13 29.57 21.75 2.47
C ARG A 13 29.66 20.22 2.38
N ILE A 14 28.88 19.49 3.18
CA ILE A 14 28.97 18.04 3.28
C ILE A 14 28.37 17.35 2.04
N VAL A 15 27.22 17.82 1.56
CA VAL A 15 26.47 17.18 0.47
C VAL A 15 26.87 17.72 -0.91
N LEU A 16 26.93 19.03 -1.12
CA LEU A 16 27.22 19.58 -2.45
C LEU A 16 28.72 19.53 -2.81
N GLU A 17 29.62 19.78 -1.86
CA GLU A 17 31.06 19.61 -2.12
C GLU A 17 31.48 18.14 -2.03
N GLY A 18 30.95 17.39 -1.06
CA GLY A 18 31.19 15.95 -0.93
C GLY A 18 30.75 15.15 -2.17
N SER A 19 29.60 15.51 -2.76
CA SER A 19 29.08 14.83 -3.96
C SER A 19 29.94 14.99 -5.22
N ARG A 20 30.92 15.91 -5.23
CA ARG A 20 31.91 16.04 -6.31
C ARG A 20 33.02 14.98 -6.25
N LYS A 21 33.18 14.29 -5.11
CA LYS A 21 34.22 13.28 -4.88
C LYS A 21 33.67 11.85 -4.90
N GLN A 22 32.48 11.66 -4.33
CA GLN A 22 31.82 10.36 -4.20
C GLN A 22 30.30 10.54 -4.18
N LEU A 23 29.52 9.46 -4.30
CA LEU A 23 28.07 9.54 -4.11
C LEU A 23 27.75 9.96 -2.66
N VAL A 24 26.79 10.87 -2.48
CA VAL A 24 26.25 11.22 -1.17
C VAL A 24 24.79 10.77 -1.08
N VAL A 25 24.43 10.07 -0.01
CA VAL A 25 23.07 9.63 0.30
C VAL A 25 22.60 10.39 1.53
N VAL A 26 21.52 11.15 1.39
CA VAL A 26 20.93 11.94 2.50
C VAL A 26 19.63 11.27 2.94
N ASP A 27 19.53 10.93 4.23
CA ASP A 27 18.31 10.52 4.92
C ASP A 27 17.67 11.72 5.62
N PHE A 28 16.49 12.13 5.16
CA PHE A 28 15.65 13.13 5.80
C PHE A 28 14.68 12.45 6.78
N TYR A 29 14.94 12.63 8.07
CA TYR A 29 14.22 11.97 9.16
C TYR A 29 13.68 12.97 10.18
N ALA A 30 12.86 12.48 11.12
CA ALA A 30 12.43 13.19 12.32
C ALA A 30 12.34 12.21 13.49
N ASP A 31 12.56 12.67 14.73
CA ASP A 31 12.57 11.78 15.90
C ASP A 31 11.17 11.22 16.24
N TRP A 32 10.11 11.97 15.92
CA TRP A 32 8.72 11.54 16.05
C TRP A 32 8.25 10.57 14.94
N CYS A 33 9.04 10.38 13.88
CA CYS A 33 8.69 9.51 12.75
C CYS A 33 8.98 8.03 13.07
N GLY A 34 7.92 7.25 13.38
CA GLY A 34 8.02 5.81 13.63
C GLY A 34 8.72 5.01 12.52
N PRO A 35 8.33 5.14 11.23
CA PRO A 35 9.00 4.47 10.12
C PRO A 35 10.49 4.82 9.95
N CYS A 36 10.89 6.03 10.33
CA CYS A 36 12.27 6.49 10.29
C CYS A 36 13.15 5.70 11.29
N ARG A 37 12.62 5.42 12.49
CA ARG A 37 13.33 4.62 13.50
C ARG A 37 13.57 3.17 13.04
N MET A 38 12.66 2.60 12.25
CA MET A 38 12.81 1.24 11.71
C MET A 38 13.90 1.13 10.64
N VAL A 39 14.10 2.18 9.83
CA VAL A 39 15.07 2.17 8.72
C VAL A 39 16.47 2.65 9.16
N ALA A 40 16.59 3.42 10.24
CA ALA A 40 17.86 3.91 10.79
C ALA A 40 18.98 2.82 10.94
N PRO A 41 18.76 1.66 11.59
CA PRO A 41 19.81 0.64 11.72
C PRO A 41 20.19 -0.02 10.39
N VAL A 42 19.26 -0.04 9.43
CA VAL A 42 19.54 -0.50 8.07
C VAL A 42 20.40 0.52 7.32
N PHE A 43 20.12 1.81 7.47
CA PHE A 43 20.91 2.89 6.88
C PHE A 43 22.37 2.88 7.38
N GLU A 44 22.57 2.67 8.69
CA GLU A 44 23.89 2.49 9.29
C GLU A 44 24.59 1.21 8.81
N SER A 45 23.84 0.11 8.61
CA SER A 45 24.38 -1.11 7.99
C SER A 45 24.81 -0.91 6.53
N LEU A 46 24.11 -0.05 5.77
CA LEU A 46 24.47 0.31 4.40
C LEU A 46 25.74 1.18 4.35
N GLU A 47 25.95 2.04 5.33
CA GLU A 47 27.18 2.84 5.45
C GLU A 47 28.42 1.94 5.59
N HIS A 48 28.37 0.94 6.46
CA HIS A 48 29.43 -0.07 6.58
C HIS A 48 29.64 -0.91 5.30
N LYS A 49 28.57 -1.19 4.55
CA LYS A 49 28.60 -1.97 3.30
C LYS A 49 29.18 -1.18 2.11
N TYR A 50 28.98 0.13 2.07
CA TYR A 50 29.34 1.01 0.97
C TYR A 50 30.29 2.14 1.40
N ALA A 51 31.48 1.80 1.90
CA ALA A 51 32.48 2.76 2.41
C ALA A 51 33.00 3.80 1.38
N HIS A 52 32.63 3.69 0.11
CA HIS A 52 32.90 4.64 -0.98
C HIS A 52 31.72 5.59 -1.27
N VAL A 53 30.73 5.62 -0.38
CA VAL A 53 29.53 6.45 -0.43
C VAL A 53 29.42 7.18 0.90
N LEU A 54 29.12 8.48 0.87
CA LEU A 54 28.94 9.28 2.07
C LEU A 54 27.47 9.22 2.51
N PHE A 55 27.20 8.72 3.71
CA PHE A 55 25.86 8.68 4.29
C PHE A 55 25.69 9.86 5.25
N VAL A 56 24.62 10.62 5.05
CA VAL A 56 24.30 11.83 5.80
C VAL A 56 22.87 11.73 6.35
N LYS A 57 22.66 12.10 7.61
CA LYS A 57 21.33 12.20 8.24
C LYS A 57 21.01 13.67 8.52
N VAL A 58 19.81 14.10 8.13
CA VAL A 58 19.30 15.47 8.32
C VAL A 58 17.98 15.40 9.06
N ASN A 59 17.94 16.01 10.25
CA ASN A 59 16.70 16.15 11.00
C ASN A 59 15.87 17.30 10.41
N VAL A 60 14.65 17.02 9.93
CA VAL A 60 13.81 18.04 9.28
C VAL A 60 13.28 19.09 10.24
N ASP A 61 13.25 18.79 11.55
CA ASP A 61 12.83 19.72 12.59
C ASP A 61 13.93 20.75 12.93
N GLU A 62 15.21 20.34 12.84
CA GLU A 62 16.38 21.21 13.07
C GLU A 62 16.75 22.00 11.81
N ALA A 63 16.83 21.32 10.66
CA ALA A 63 17.28 21.86 9.38
C ALA A 63 16.10 22.14 8.42
N GLN A 64 15.05 22.80 8.92
CA GLN A 64 13.78 22.98 8.20
C GLN A 64 13.95 23.69 6.83
N GLU A 65 14.87 24.65 6.72
CA GLU A 65 15.21 25.32 5.46
C GLU A 65 15.73 24.33 4.40
N VAL A 66 16.59 23.39 4.80
CA VAL A 66 17.16 22.37 3.92
C VAL A 66 16.09 21.43 3.44
N ALA A 67 15.20 20.98 4.33
CA ALA A 67 14.06 20.13 3.97
C ALA A 67 13.15 20.81 2.93
N GLN A 68 12.89 22.11 3.09
CA GLN A 68 12.13 22.91 2.11
C GLN A 68 12.88 23.05 0.77
N GLN A 69 14.16 23.41 0.78
CA GLN A 69 14.99 23.55 -0.43
C GLN A 69 15.09 22.23 -1.22
N CYS A 70 15.27 21.11 -0.52
CA CYS A 70 15.28 19.76 -1.08
C CYS A 70 13.88 19.23 -1.45
N SER A 71 12.82 20.02 -1.20
CA SER A 71 11.41 19.68 -1.49
C SER A 71 10.92 18.40 -0.82
N VAL A 72 11.38 18.12 0.40
CA VAL A 72 10.97 16.95 1.20
C VAL A 72 9.51 17.11 1.61
N ARG A 73 8.68 16.08 1.34
CA ARG A 73 7.23 16.09 1.60
C ARG A 73 6.73 15.01 2.55
N ALA A 74 7.57 14.01 2.83
CA ALA A 74 7.28 12.90 3.72
C ALA A 74 8.60 12.35 4.28
N MET A 75 8.55 11.67 5.42
CA MET A 75 9.72 11.06 6.06
C MET A 75 9.47 9.57 6.33
N PRO A 76 10.48 8.70 6.20
CA PRO A 76 11.83 9.01 5.71
C PRO A 76 11.81 9.30 4.20
N THR A 77 12.71 10.18 3.74
CA THR A 77 12.98 10.38 2.30
C THR A 77 14.48 10.36 2.10
N PHE A 78 14.93 9.52 1.15
CA PHE A 78 16.33 9.41 0.77
C PHE A 78 16.58 10.17 -0.53
N GLN A 79 17.55 11.07 -0.55
CA GLN A 79 17.97 11.77 -1.77
C GLN A 79 19.44 11.48 -2.06
N LEU A 80 19.73 11.12 -3.32
CA LEU A 80 21.08 10.80 -3.78
C LEU A 80 21.65 12.00 -4.54
N PHE A 81 22.86 12.41 -4.17
CA PHE A 81 23.57 13.54 -4.80
C PHE A 81 24.89 13.08 -5.40
N GLN A 82 25.14 13.49 -6.65
CA GLN A 82 26.37 13.25 -7.38
C GLN A 82 26.72 14.49 -8.22
N ASN A 83 27.99 14.91 -8.20
CA ASN A 83 28.51 16.10 -8.87
C ASN A 83 27.75 17.41 -8.54
N GLY A 84 27.24 17.56 -7.31
CA GLY A 84 26.45 18.72 -6.88
C GLY A 84 24.98 18.72 -7.30
N CYS A 85 24.52 17.66 -7.98
CA CYS A 85 23.13 17.53 -8.46
C CYS A 85 22.42 16.35 -7.78
N LYS A 86 21.10 16.48 -7.53
CA LYS A 86 20.26 15.35 -7.13
C LYS A 86 20.08 14.41 -8.32
N VAL A 87 20.49 13.14 -8.18
CA VAL A 87 20.40 12.11 -9.22
C VAL A 87 19.21 11.18 -9.04
N ASP A 88 18.78 10.93 -7.79
CA ASP A 88 17.66 10.03 -7.48
C ASP A 88 16.98 10.41 -6.15
N GLU A 89 15.75 9.96 -5.96
CA GLU A 89 14.93 10.22 -4.77
C GLU A 89 13.98 9.06 -4.45
N ILE A 90 14.06 8.55 -3.22
CA ILE A 90 13.25 7.44 -2.71
C ILE A 90 12.45 7.95 -1.51
N VAL A 91 11.12 8.03 -1.67
CA VAL A 91 10.21 8.43 -0.60
C VAL A 91 9.68 7.20 0.14
N GLY A 92 9.73 7.23 1.47
CA GLY A 92 9.29 6.15 2.36
C GLY A 92 10.39 5.13 2.69
N ALA A 93 10.09 4.23 3.64
CA ALA A 93 11.02 3.24 4.18
C ALA A 93 11.30 2.05 3.24
N ASN A 94 11.66 2.31 1.98
CA ASN A 94 11.91 1.29 0.96
C ASN A 94 13.40 0.95 0.82
N VAL A 95 13.89 0.08 1.71
CA VAL A 95 15.28 -0.41 1.73
C VAL A 95 15.71 -0.98 0.37
N SER A 96 14.87 -1.81 -0.26
CA SER A 96 15.22 -2.47 -1.52
C SER A 96 15.28 -1.51 -2.72
N ALA A 97 14.62 -0.35 -2.67
CA ALA A 97 14.84 0.72 -3.63
C ALA A 97 16.16 1.43 -3.36
N LEU A 98 16.43 1.81 -2.10
CA LEU A 98 17.65 2.48 -1.69
C LEU A 98 18.92 1.70 -2.07
N GLU A 99 18.98 0.40 -1.76
CA GLU A 99 20.13 -0.46 -2.14
C GLU A 99 20.36 -0.53 -3.65
N ARG A 100 19.29 -0.57 -4.45
CA ARG A 100 19.40 -0.61 -5.93
C ARG A 100 19.94 0.71 -6.45
N SER A 101 19.44 1.85 -5.97
CA SER A 101 19.94 3.17 -6.38
C SER A 101 21.41 3.37 -5.98
N ILE A 102 21.81 2.96 -4.76
CA ILE A 102 23.22 2.97 -4.33
C ILE A 102 24.06 2.06 -5.24
N THR A 103 23.59 0.88 -5.62
CA THR A 103 24.32 -0.04 -6.51
C THR A 103 24.45 0.50 -7.95
N VAL A 104 23.49 1.29 -8.42
CA VAL A 104 23.51 1.92 -9.75
C VAL A 104 24.45 3.12 -9.81
N PHE A 105 24.33 4.05 -8.85
CA PHE A 105 25.06 5.33 -8.86
C PHE A 105 26.38 5.30 -8.08
N GLY A 106 26.52 4.38 -7.12
CA GLY A 106 27.67 4.24 -6.23
C GLY A 106 28.81 3.41 -6.80
N LYS A 107 28.82 3.09 -8.10
CA LYS A 107 30.01 2.49 -8.72
C LYS A 107 31.21 3.42 -8.48
N PRO A 108 32.35 2.91 -8.01
CA PRO A 108 33.53 3.74 -7.82
C PRO A 108 33.91 4.39 -9.16
N PRO A 109 34.47 5.62 -9.16
CA PRO A 109 34.90 6.27 -10.39
C PRO A 109 35.83 5.33 -11.14
N ALA A 110 35.43 4.95 -12.36
CA ALA A 110 36.20 4.03 -13.17
C ALA A 110 37.61 4.59 -13.33
N PHE A 111 38.62 3.81 -12.96
CA PHE A 111 40.00 4.24 -12.93
C PHE A 111 40.47 4.58 -14.36
N SER A 112 40.36 5.87 -14.72
CA SER A 112 40.77 6.41 -16.01
C SER A 112 42.29 6.60 -16.09
N GLY A 113 43.04 5.61 -15.61
CA GLY A 113 44.47 5.50 -15.88
C GLY A 113 44.67 4.57 -17.07
N SER A 114 45.48 4.99 -18.04
CA SER A 114 46.01 4.10 -19.08
C SER A 114 47.02 3.15 -18.42
N GLY A 115 46.51 2.09 -17.80
CA GLY A 115 47.26 1.13 -17.00
C GLY A 115 47.41 -0.20 -17.73
N TYR A 116 48.66 -0.57 -17.99
CA TYR A 116 49.04 -1.80 -18.68
C TYR A 116 48.69 -3.03 -17.83
N THR A 117 47.85 -3.92 -18.34
CA THR A 117 47.54 -5.18 -17.65
C THR A 117 48.68 -6.19 -17.85
N LEU A 118 49.46 -6.42 -16.79
CA LEU A 118 50.30 -7.61 -16.73
C LEU A 118 49.36 -8.84 -16.73
N GLY A 119 49.51 -9.70 -17.73
CA GLY A 119 48.53 -10.74 -18.00
C GLY A 119 48.67 -11.99 -17.14
N THR A 120 47.54 -12.63 -16.87
CA THR A 120 47.44 -14.06 -16.57
C THR A 120 46.43 -14.71 -17.52
N LYS A 121 46.92 -15.22 -18.65
CA LYS A 121 46.42 -16.50 -19.20
C LYS A 121 46.83 -17.58 -18.18
N THR A 122 46.15 -18.70 -17.95
CA THR A 122 45.40 -19.66 -18.78
C THR A 122 44.23 -20.24 -17.94
N ALA A 123 43.32 -21.10 -18.40
CA ALA A 123 43.36 -22.06 -19.51
C ALA A 123 41.97 -22.32 -20.14
N ASP A 124 42.01 -23.07 -21.24
CA ASP A 124 40.89 -23.54 -22.04
C ASP A 124 40.29 -24.86 -21.48
N ASP A 125 39.46 -25.50 -22.32
CA ASP A 125 38.91 -26.86 -22.27
C ASP A 125 37.53 -27.04 -21.65
N GLY A 126 36.73 -27.89 -22.31
CA GLY A 126 35.34 -28.15 -21.95
C GLY A 126 34.92 -29.59 -22.21
N ASP A 127 33.65 -29.74 -22.58
CA ASP A 127 32.96 -30.95 -23.06
C ASP A 127 32.39 -31.96 -22.04
N SER A 128 31.14 -32.32 -22.36
CA SER A 128 30.38 -33.56 -22.20
C SER A 128 30.32 -34.44 -20.92
N ALA A 129 29.06 -34.80 -20.68
CA ALA A 129 28.54 -36.16 -20.43
C ALA A 129 28.19 -36.64 -19.01
N GLN A 130 27.15 -37.47 -19.02
CA GLN A 130 26.46 -38.13 -17.92
C GLN A 130 27.19 -39.44 -17.53
N ILE A 131 26.86 -40.03 -16.36
CA ILE A 131 26.29 -41.40 -16.20
C ILE A 131 26.37 -41.88 -14.74
N ALA A 132 25.47 -42.83 -14.40
CA ALA A 132 25.48 -43.76 -13.26
C ALA A 132 25.00 -43.27 -11.87
N THR A 133 24.41 -44.12 -11.01
CA THR A 133 23.26 -45.07 -11.11
C THR A 133 23.16 -45.88 -9.81
N GLY A 134 21.95 -46.26 -9.40
CA GLY A 134 21.71 -47.41 -8.51
C GLY A 134 20.80 -47.12 -7.30
N SER A 135 19.90 -47.99 -6.82
CA SER A 135 18.99 -49.00 -7.40
C SER A 135 18.49 -49.92 -6.26
N GLY A 136 17.26 -50.45 -6.35
CA GLY A 136 16.64 -51.38 -5.37
C GLY A 136 15.50 -50.71 -4.60
N LYS A 137 14.20 -50.97 -4.82
CA LYS A 137 13.43 -52.05 -5.49
C LYS A 137 13.37 -53.39 -4.75
N VAL A 138 12.14 -53.76 -4.32
CA VAL A 138 11.48 -55.06 -4.55
C VAL A 138 9.95 -54.88 -4.52
N ASP A 139 9.25 -55.58 -5.42
CA ASP A 139 7.78 -55.62 -5.56
C ASP A 139 7.19 -56.83 -4.81
N SER A 140 5.87 -56.85 -4.55
CA SER A 140 4.92 -57.84 -5.16
C SER A 140 3.56 -57.96 -4.43
N VAL A 141 2.51 -58.26 -5.22
CA VAL A 141 1.10 -58.49 -4.83
C VAL A 141 0.77 -59.98 -5.04
N PRO A 142 -0.22 -60.59 -4.34
CA PRO A 142 -1.49 -60.90 -5.05
C PRO A 142 -2.78 -60.82 -4.18
N LEU A 143 -3.93 -60.69 -4.85
CA LEU A 143 -5.32 -60.82 -4.36
C LEU A 143 -5.79 -62.31 -4.53
N PRO A 144 -7.08 -62.75 -4.38
CA PRO A 144 -8.36 -62.03 -4.08
C PRO A 144 -9.40 -62.82 -3.20
N VAL A 145 -10.67 -62.33 -3.18
CA VAL A 145 -11.99 -63.01 -2.93
C VAL A 145 -12.32 -63.64 -1.54
N ASP A 146 -13.57 -63.74 -1.02
CA ASP A 146 -14.95 -63.41 -1.46
C ASP A 146 -15.84 -63.09 -0.21
N ASN A 147 -16.86 -62.21 -0.33
CA ASN A 147 -18.30 -62.60 -0.33
C ASN A 147 -19.28 -61.39 -0.25
N ASP A 148 -20.38 -61.49 -1.00
CA ASP A 148 -21.46 -60.48 -1.13
C ASP A 148 -22.59 -60.60 -0.07
N ILE A 149 -23.44 -59.56 0.01
CA ILE A 149 -24.90 -59.58 -0.31
C ILE A 149 -25.66 -58.45 0.44
N THR A 150 -26.18 -57.48 -0.33
CA THR A 150 -27.46 -56.68 -0.30
C THR A 150 -28.27 -56.47 1.02
N ALA A 151 -29.18 -55.48 1.20
CA ALA A 151 -29.94 -54.60 0.30
C ALA A 151 -30.54 -53.37 1.05
N ALA A 152 -31.13 -52.40 0.30
CA ALA A 152 -32.19 -51.41 0.66
C ALA A 152 -32.03 -50.53 1.95
N SER A 153 -32.14 -49.19 1.96
CA SER A 153 -33.13 -48.23 1.40
C SER A 153 -34.44 -48.08 2.21
N LEU A 154 -34.93 -46.83 2.36
CA LEU A 154 -36.19 -46.36 3.00
C LEU A 154 -36.17 -46.33 4.56
N THR A 155 -36.89 -45.48 5.34
CA THR A 155 -37.68 -44.22 5.14
C THR A 155 -38.00 -43.55 6.51
N ASP A 156 -38.31 -42.23 6.49
CA ASP A 156 -39.20 -41.43 7.36
C ASP A 156 -39.30 -41.55 8.92
N LYS A 157 -39.02 -40.41 9.58
CA LYS A 157 -39.87 -39.60 10.51
C LYS A 157 -40.38 -40.11 11.90
N PRO A 158 -40.83 -39.17 12.79
CA PRO A 158 -40.90 -39.38 14.25
C PRO A 158 -42.31 -39.43 14.87
N VAL A 159 -42.38 -39.85 16.14
CA VAL A 159 -43.53 -39.78 17.08
C VAL A 159 -42.90 -39.58 18.48
N GLU A 160 -43.14 -38.54 19.29
CA GLU A 160 -44.34 -37.90 19.87
C GLU A 160 -44.74 -38.45 21.27
N ILE A 161 -45.29 -37.55 22.08
CA ILE A 161 -45.46 -37.58 23.54
C ILE A 161 -46.68 -38.40 23.99
N VAL A 162 -46.58 -39.15 25.08
CA VAL A 162 -47.75 -39.67 25.82
C VAL A 162 -47.56 -39.55 27.34
N ARG A 163 -48.46 -38.79 28.00
CA ARG A 163 -48.77 -38.91 29.45
C ARG A 163 -49.70 -40.11 29.68
N PRO A 164 -49.76 -40.64 30.90
CA PRO A 164 -51.07 -41.02 31.43
C PRO A 164 -51.38 -40.45 32.81
N SER A 165 -52.67 -40.43 33.12
CA SER A 165 -53.34 -39.87 34.29
C SER A 165 -54.27 -40.91 34.93
N SER A 166 -54.44 -40.88 36.26
CA SER A 166 -55.64 -41.45 36.91
C SER A 166 -55.79 -41.05 38.39
N SER A 167 -57.00 -40.62 38.74
CA SER A 167 -57.66 -40.58 40.06
C SER A 167 -58.07 -42.00 40.54
N ASP A 168 -58.57 -42.32 41.75
CA ASP A 168 -58.80 -41.69 43.09
C ASP A 168 -59.36 -42.83 44.01
N PRO A 169 -59.71 -42.66 45.32
CA PRO A 169 -59.26 -41.78 46.41
C PRO A 169 -58.90 -42.59 47.71
N GLU A 170 -58.90 -41.95 48.88
CA GLU A 170 -58.89 -42.51 50.26
C GLU A 170 -57.65 -43.29 50.78
N HIS A 171 -56.78 -42.59 51.51
CA HIS A 171 -56.49 -42.91 52.91
C HIS A 171 -55.79 -41.75 53.62
N ALA A 172 -56.39 -41.25 54.70
CA ALA A 172 -55.79 -40.21 55.55
C ALA A 172 -54.72 -40.81 56.47
N SER A 173 -53.45 -40.67 56.08
CA SER A 173 -52.27 -40.75 56.95
C SER A 173 -51.63 -39.37 56.98
N PRO A 174 -50.97 -38.94 58.07
CA PRO A 174 -50.34 -37.63 58.13
C PRO A 174 -49.26 -37.53 57.05
N GLN A 175 -49.50 -36.71 56.02
CA GLN A 175 -48.53 -36.48 54.96
C GLN A 175 -47.41 -35.59 55.50
N LEU A 176 -46.37 -36.24 56.02
CA LEU A 176 -45.15 -35.58 56.46
C LEU A 176 -44.50 -34.89 55.26
N VAL A 177 -44.58 -33.56 55.22
CA VAL A 177 -44.12 -32.80 54.05
C VAL A 177 -42.61 -32.59 54.15
N HIS A 178 -41.86 -33.08 53.16
CA HIS A 178 -40.41 -32.92 53.15
C HIS A 178 -40.01 -31.54 52.58
N VAL A 179 -39.11 -30.84 53.28
CA VAL A 179 -38.46 -29.59 52.82
C VAL A 179 -36.95 -29.79 52.74
N ARG A 180 -36.34 -29.43 51.61
CA ARG A 180 -34.88 -29.50 51.45
C ARG A 180 -34.18 -28.41 52.26
N LYS A 181 -33.32 -28.84 53.19
CA LYS A 181 -32.51 -27.94 54.03
C LYS A 181 -31.72 -26.91 53.22
N SER A 182 -31.11 -27.33 52.12
CA SER A 182 -30.30 -26.44 51.26
C SER A 182 -31.07 -25.25 50.69
N PHE A 183 -32.33 -25.44 50.28
CA PHE A 183 -33.16 -24.34 49.76
C PHE A 183 -33.64 -23.44 50.89
N LEU A 184 -33.90 -24.01 52.07
CA LEU A 184 -34.32 -23.24 53.24
C LEU A 184 -33.19 -22.32 53.73
N ASP A 185 -31.98 -22.86 53.93
CA ASP A 185 -30.80 -22.12 54.39
C ASP A 185 -30.43 -20.98 53.39
N GLU A 186 -30.61 -21.22 52.09
CA GLU A 186 -30.33 -20.24 51.03
C GLU A 186 -31.40 -19.13 50.95
N LEU A 187 -32.68 -19.46 51.15
CA LEU A 187 -33.76 -18.46 51.28
C LEU A 187 -33.65 -17.62 52.55
N GLU A 188 -33.28 -18.22 53.68
CA GLU A 188 -32.98 -17.49 54.93
C GLU A 188 -31.79 -16.53 54.75
N SER A 189 -30.74 -16.97 54.03
CA SER A 189 -29.57 -16.15 53.70
C SER A 189 -29.90 -14.93 52.82
N MET A 190 -30.88 -15.07 51.92
CA MET A 190 -31.41 -13.95 51.12
C MET A 190 -32.36 -13.02 51.90
N GLY A 191 -32.63 -13.30 53.17
CA GLY A 191 -33.42 -12.45 54.06
C GLY A 191 -34.93 -12.73 54.05
N PHE A 192 -35.38 -13.82 53.44
CA PHE A 192 -36.79 -14.22 53.52
C PHE A 192 -37.13 -14.83 54.89
N PRO A 193 -38.29 -14.53 55.50
CA PRO A 193 -38.71 -15.16 56.74
C PRO A 193 -38.75 -16.68 56.61
N ARG A 194 -38.16 -17.40 57.58
CA ARG A 194 -38.11 -18.87 57.61
C ARG A 194 -39.47 -19.53 57.35
N ASN A 195 -40.54 -19.00 57.94
CA ASN A 195 -41.89 -19.53 57.78
C ASN A 195 -42.36 -19.47 56.32
N ARG A 196 -42.09 -18.35 55.65
CA ARG A 196 -42.41 -18.11 54.25
C ARG A 196 -41.58 -18.98 53.32
N ALA A 197 -40.29 -19.15 53.63
CA ALA A 197 -39.40 -20.06 52.91
C ALA A 197 -39.87 -21.53 53.01
N ILE A 198 -40.28 -22.00 54.20
CA ILE A 198 -40.90 -23.33 54.38
C ILE A 198 -42.14 -23.47 53.50
N LYS A 199 -43.08 -22.51 53.58
CA LYS A 199 -44.34 -22.52 52.81
C LYS A 199 -44.09 -22.53 51.30
N ALA A 200 -43.09 -21.79 50.83
CA ALA A 200 -42.68 -21.76 49.43
C ALA A 200 -42.06 -23.08 48.95
N CYS A 201 -41.15 -23.68 49.72
CA CYS A 201 -40.58 -24.99 49.40
C CYS A 201 -41.65 -26.11 49.38
N ILE A 202 -42.65 -26.01 50.26
CA ILE A 202 -43.81 -26.91 50.28
C ILE A 202 -44.70 -26.70 49.04
N ALA A 203 -45.09 -25.46 48.74
CA ALA A 203 -45.95 -25.12 47.59
C ALA A 203 -45.33 -25.54 46.24
N THR A 204 -44.01 -25.35 46.11
CA THR A 204 -43.22 -25.71 44.92
C THR A 204 -42.67 -27.14 44.97
N ARG A 205 -42.99 -27.93 46.00
CA ARG A 205 -42.55 -29.31 46.21
C ARG A 205 -41.03 -29.53 46.07
N ASN A 206 -40.23 -28.53 46.44
CA ASN A 206 -38.77 -28.48 46.26
C ASN A 206 -38.30 -28.65 44.79
N GLU A 207 -39.05 -28.16 43.81
CA GLU A 207 -38.67 -28.20 42.39
C GLU A 207 -37.34 -27.49 42.12
N SER A 208 -37.24 -26.21 42.51
CA SER A 208 -35.99 -25.44 42.46
C SER A 208 -36.01 -24.27 43.46
N LEU A 209 -34.83 -23.74 43.79
CA LEU A 209 -34.70 -22.52 44.60
C LEU A 209 -35.44 -21.34 43.93
N GLN A 210 -35.26 -21.17 42.62
CA GLN A 210 -35.87 -20.07 41.87
C GLN A 210 -37.41 -20.17 41.89
N ALA A 211 -37.98 -21.35 41.72
CA ALA A 211 -39.43 -21.54 41.84
C ALA A 211 -39.94 -21.13 43.23
N ALA A 212 -39.20 -21.44 44.30
CA ALA A 212 -39.56 -21.03 45.65
C ALA A 212 -39.47 -19.50 45.82
N MET A 213 -38.44 -18.84 45.26
CA MET A 213 -38.35 -17.37 45.23
C MET A 213 -39.50 -16.74 44.45
N ASP A 214 -39.80 -17.25 43.25
CA ASP A 214 -40.88 -16.74 42.39
C ASP A 214 -42.24 -16.90 43.07
N TRP A 215 -42.47 -18.02 43.79
CA TRP A 215 -43.66 -18.21 44.61
C TRP A 215 -43.73 -17.21 45.76
N ILE A 216 -42.62 -16.95 46.46
CA ILE A 216 -42.54 -15.94 47.53
C ILE A 216 -42.92 -14.57 46.99
N PHE A 217 -42.36 -14.13 45.86
CA PHE A 217 -42.69 -12.83 45.27
C PHE A 217 -44.14 -12.74 44.77
N ALA A 218 -44.69 -13.83 44.23
CA ALA A 218 -46.08 -13.86 43.76
C ALA A 218 -47.14 -13.72 44.87
N HIS A 219 -46.78 -13.98 46.13
CA HIS A 219 -47.69 -13.93 47.29
C HIS A 219 -47.22 -12.90 48.36
N ASP A 220 -46.42 -11.90 47.99
CA ASP A 220 -45.85 -10.89 48.92
C ASP A 220 -46.89 -9.96 49.55
N GLU A 221 -48.01 -9.71 48.86
CA GLU A 221 -49.09 -8.83 49.36
C GLU A 221 -50.17 -9.58 50.17
N GLU A 222 -50.05 -10.90 50.37
CA GLU A 222 -51.01 -11.67 51.15
C GLU A 222 -50.77 -11.50 52.67
N ALA A 223 -51.70 -10.85 53.36
CA ALA A 223 -51.60 -10.53 54.79
C ALA A 223 -51.44 -11.74 55.75
N ASN A 224 -51.67 -12.96 55.27
CA ASN A 224 -51.48 -14.23 56.00
C ASN A 224 -50.39 -15.12 55.38
N VAL A 225 -49.48 -14.59 54.54
CA VAL A 225 -48.48 -15.43 53.87
C VAL A 225 -47.50 -16.08 54.85
N ASP A 226 -47.17 -15.42 55.96
CA ASP A 226 -46.25 -15.93 56.99
C ASP A 226 -46.91 -16.89 58.01
N ASP A 227 -48.24 -17.01 58.00
CA ASP A 227 -48.96 -17.95 58.85
C ASP A 227 -48.76 -19.39 58.38
N ILE A 228 -48.24 -20.22 59.28
CA ILE A 228 -48.17 -21.68 59.13
C ILE A 228 -49.37 -22.30 59.85
N ASP A 229 -50.06 -23.22 59.18
CA ASP A 229 -51.11 -24.02 59.81
C ASP A 229 -50.52 -24.80 61.01
N PRO A 230 -51.03 -24.62 62.24
CA PRO A 230 -50.50 -25.25 63.44
C PRO A 230 -50.59 -26.79 63.45
N ASN A 231 -51.26 -27.40 62.47
CA ASN A 231 -51.39 -28.85 62.33
C ASN A 231 -50.46 -29.46 61.26
N LEU A 232 -49.63 -28.66 60.59
CA LEU A 232 -48.75 -29.10 59.50
C LEU A 232 -47.43 -29.68 60.01
N GLN A 233 -47.25 -31.00 59.90
CA GLN A 233 -45.99 -31.68 60.21
C GLN A 233 -45.07 -31.73 58.99
N PHE A 234 -43.86 -31.17 59.10
CA PHE A 234 -42.85 -31.17 58.05
C PHE A 234 -41.50 -31.67 58.56
N GLU A 235 -40.73 -32.33 57.69
CA GLU A 235 -39.41 -32.88 58.02
C GLU A 235 -38.33 -32.33 57.08
N VAL A 236 -37.32 -31.72 57.69
CA VAL A 236 -36.16 -31.16 57.00
C VAL A 236 -35.08 -32.24 56.90
N THR A 237 -35.03 -32.95 55.77
CA THR A 237 -34.01 -33.97 55.54
C THR A 237 -32.82 -33.41 54.76
N GLU A 238 -31.65 -33.98 55.04
CA GLU A 238 -30.42 -33.73 54.29
C GLU A 238 -30.33 -34.80 53.19
N ALA A 239 -30.12 -34.36 51.94
CA ALA A 239 -30.10 -35.26 50.80
C ALA A 239 -28.79 -36.04 50.73
N GLU A 240 -28.70 -37.16 51.47
CA GLU A 240 -27.58 -38.09 51.37
C GLU A 240 -27.52 -38.72 49.96
N ALA A 241 -26.49 -38.34 49.20
CA ALA A 241 -26.26 -38.86 47.86
C ALA A 241 -25.82 -40.34 47.91
N SER A 242 -26.75 -41.25 47.71
CA SER A 242 -26.50 -42.69 47.63
C SER A 242 -25.63 -43.05 46.43
N ASN A 243 -24.35 -43.30 46.72
CA ASN A 243 -23.30 -43.43 45.71
C ASN A 243 -23.21 -44.87 45.16
N SER A 244 -23.82 -45.11 44.00
CA SER A 244 -23.74 -46.38 43.25
C SER A 244 -22.35 -46.58 42.63
N LYS A 245 -21.42 -47.11 43.43
CA LYS A 245 -19.97 -47.21 43.16
C LYS A 245 -19.56 -48.03 41.91
N GLU A 246 -20.48 -48.67 41.21
CA GLU A 246 -20.19 -49.49 40.02
C GLU A 246 -20.50 -48.76 38.69
N THR A 247 -20.80 -47.45 38.71
CA THR A 247 -21.03 -46.68 37.46
C THR A 247 -20.24 -45.38 37.31
N GLN A 248 -19.36 -45.04 38.26
CA GLN A 248 -18.56 -43.80 38.20
C GLN A 248 -17.40 -43.94 37.19
N GLU A 249 -16.62 -45.02 37.31
CA GLU A 249 -15.36 -45.19 36.58
C GLU A 249 -15.57 -45.48 35.07
N GLU A 250 -16.60 -46.26 34.71
CA GLU A 250 -16.94 -46.48 33.30
C GLU A 250 -17.44 -45.20 32.62
N LYS A 251 -18.28 -44.40 33.30
CA LYS A 251 -18.72 -43.09 32.79
C LYS A 251 -17.53 -42.15 32.62
N GLU A 252 -16.56 -42.18 33.53
CA GLU A 252 -15.34 -41.37 33.42
C GLU A 252 -14.42 -41.84 32.27
N ARG A 253 -14.28 -43.15 32.05
CA ARG A 253 -13.56 -43.72 30.90
C ARG A 253 -14.23 -43.36 29.56
N LEU A 254 -15.56 -43.49 29.47
CA LEU A 254 -16.33 -43.11 28.29
C LEU A 254 -16.25 -41.59 28.04
N ALA A 255 -16.39 -40.77 29.07
CA ALA A 255 -16.22 -39.31 28.97
C ALA A 255 -14.80 -38.91 28.54
N LYS A 256 -13.76 -39.64 28.99
CA LYS A 256 -12.38 -39.43 28.57
C LYS A 256 -12.16 -39.77 27.09
N GLN A 257 -12.70 -40.90 26.62
CA GLN A 257 -12.68 -41.29 25.21
C GLN A 257 -13.39 -40.23 24.35
N LEU A 258 -14.60 -39.81 24.74
CA LEU A 258 -15.39 -38.82 24.00
C LEU A 258 -14.69 -37.44 23.93
N ARG A 259 -14.03 -37.01 25.02
CA ARG A 259 -13.20 -35.80 25.05
C ARG A 259 -11.98 -35.91 24.13
N GLU A 260 -11.32 -37.08 24.10
CA GLU A 260 -10.16 -37.32 23.24
C GLU A 260 -10.55 -37.39 21.76
N GLU A 261 -11.68 -37.99 21.42
CA GLU A 261 -12.23 -38.01 20.07
C GLU A 261 -12.64 -36.61 19.61
N VAL A 262 -13.30 -35.81 20.46
CA VAL A 262 -13.62 -34.40 20.17
C VAL A 262 -12.34 -33.57 19.97
N ARG A 263 -11.30 -33.78 20.79
CA ARG A 263 -10.00 -33.12 20.61
C ARG A 263 -9.40 -33.48 19.25
N LYS A 264 -9.31 -34.77 18.93
CA LYS A 264 -8.73 -35.26 17.67
C LYS A 264 -9.50 -34.75 16.45
N ARG A 265 -10.84 -34.75 16.51
CA ARG A 265 -11.71 -34.18 15.47
C ARG A 265 -11.46 -32.68 15.27
N ARG A 266 -11.30 -31.90 16.36
CA ARG A 266 -10.95 -30.47 16.27
C ARG A 266 -9.57 -30.26 15.66
N GLU A 267 -8.56 -31.01 16.10
CA GLU A 267 -7.20 -30.93 15.54
C GLU A 267 -7.18 -31.29 14.04
N ASP A 268 -7.95 -32.28 13.60
CA ASP A 268 -8.04 -32.67 12.20
C ASP A 268 -8.86 -31.68 11.36
N GLU A 269 -9.89 -31.06 11.93
CA GLU A 269 -10.64 -29.95 11.31
C GLU A 269 -9.76 -28.70 11.17
N GLU A 270 -9.00 -28.34 12.20
CA GLU A 270 -8.03 -27.24 12.19
C GLU A 270 -6.91 -27.47 11.16
N LYS A 271 -6.34 -28.68 11.09
CA LYS A 271 -5.36 -29.06 10.05
C LYS A 271 -5.95 -28.95 8.63
N ARG A 272 -7.22 -29.31 8.43
CA ARG A 272 -7.89 -29.19 7.12
C ARG A 272 -8.11 -27.72 6.75
N LEU A 273 -8.56 -26.89 7.70
CA LEU A 273 -8.70 -25.45 7.50
C LEU A 273 -7.35 -24.76 7.22
N ALA A 274 -6.30 -25.14 7.95
CA ALA A 274 -4.95 -24.64 7.71
C ALA A 274 -4.42 -25.03 6.32
N ALA A 275 -4.63 -26.29 5.90
CA ALA A 275 -4.27 -26.75 4.55
C ALA A 275 -5.06 -26.03 3.44
N GLU A 276 -6.34 -25.70 3.69
CA GLU A 276 -7.16 -24.92 2.75
C GLU A 276 -6.76 -23.44 2.68
N GLN A 277 -6.45 -22.82 3.82
CA GLN A 277 -5.91 -21.45 3.86
C GLN A 277 -4.55 -21.36 3.15
N GLU A 278 -3.65 -22.31 3.38
CA GLU A 278 -2.35 -22.40 2.70
C GLU A 278 -2.52 -22.58 1.19
N LYS A 279 -3.46 -23.44 0.77
CA LYS A 279 -3.84 -23.63 -0.63
C LYS A 279 -4.43 -22.36 -1.27
N ASN A 280 -5.23 -21.60 -0.52
CA ASN A 280 -5.77 -20.32 -0.99
C ASN A 280 -4.69 -19.24 -1.09
N ARG A 281 -3.70 -19.20 -0.18
CA ARG A 281 -2.52 -18.33 -0.28
C ARG A 281 -1.67 -18.66 -1.51
N LEU A 282 -1.46 -19.95 -1.79
CA LEU A 282 -0.73 -20.40 -2.98
C LEU A 282 -1.50 -20.10 -4.28
N ARG A 283 -2.83 -20.27 -4.27
CA ARG A 283 -3.70 -19.93 -5.40
C ARG A 283 -3.66 -18.42 -5.69
N SER A 284 -3.89 -17.57 -4.70
CA SER A 284 -3.88 -16.12 -4.88
C SER A 284 -2.49 -15.61 -5.29
N GLY A 285 -1.41 -16.16 -4.73
CA GLY A 285 -0.04 -15.86 -5.19
C GLY A 285 0.19 -16.21 -6.66
N LYS A 286 -0.34 -17.36 -7.13
CA LYS A 286 -0.27 -17.78 -8.53
C LYS A 286 -1.13 -16.89 -9.45
N GLU A 287 -2.33 -16.52 -9.02
CA GLU A 287 -3.24 -15.63 -9.76
C GLU A 287 -2.64 -14.22 -9.91
N ILE A 288 -2.02 -13.67 -8.85
CA ILE A 288 -1.30 -12.40 -8.90
C ILE A 288 -0.09 -12.47 -9.86
N ALA A 289 0.68 -13.55 -9.82
CA ALA A 289 1.81 -13.76 -10.72
C ALA A 289 1.38 -13.88 -12.19
N GLU A 290 0.27 -14.58 -12.48
CA GLU A 290 -0.27 -14.69 -13.83
C GLU A 290 -0.86 -13.36 -14.34
N ALA A 291 -1.60 -12.64 -13.49
CA ALA A 291 -2.12 -11.31 -13.81
C ALA A 291 -0.99 -10.33 -14.15
N LYS A 292 0.10 -10.36 -13.38
CA LYS A 292 1.31 -9.56 -13.66
C LYS A 292 1.91 -9.91 -15.03
N ARG A 293 2.08 -11.20 -15.34
CA ARG A 293 2.64 -11.64 -16.63
C ARG A 293 1.77 -11.21 -17.82
N ARG A 294 0.43 -11.30 -17.69
CA ARG A 294 -0.51 -10.81 -18.71
C ARG A 294 -0.37 -9.30 -18.96
N LEU A 295 -0.23 -8.49 -17.91
CA LEU A 295 -0.01 -7.05 -18.02
C LEU A 295 1.34 -6.71 -18.70
N GLU A 296 2.41 -7.43 -18.37
CA GLU A 296 3.73 -7.27 -19.02
C GLU A 296 3.68 -7.69 -20.51
N GLU A 297 3.00 -8.79 -20.84
CA GLU A 297 2.77 -9.23 -22.22
C GLU A 297 1.95 -8.20 -23.02
N GLU A 298 0.91 -7.61 -22.42
CA GLU A 298 0.12 -6.53 -23.04
C GLU A 298 0.94 -5.26 -23.27
N GLN A 299 1.73 -4.81 -22.29
CA GLN A 299 2.62 -3.65 -22.45
C GLN A 299 3.60 -3.90 -23.60
N ARG A 300 4.30 -5.04 -23.59
CA ARG A 300 5.24 -5.41 -24.67
C ARG A 300 4.57 -5.47 -26.04
N LYS A 301 3.31 -5.90 -26.11
CA LYS A 301 2.52 -5.92 -27.36
C LYS A 301 2.14 -4.52 -27.82
N ARG A 302 1.79 -3.60 -26.91
CA ARG A 302 1.51 -2.19 -27.22
C ARG A 302 2.77 -1.50 -27.75
N ASP A 303 3.91 -1.63 -27.06
CA ASP A 303 5.21 -1.09 -27.49
C ASP A 303 5.63 -1.61 -28.86
N MET A 304 5.42 -2.91 -29.13
CA MET A 304 5.71 -3.51 -30.43
C MET A 304 4.80 -2.95 -31.54
N GLN A 305 3.51 -2.76 -31.27
CA GLN A 305 2.57 -2.15 -32.21
C GLN A 305 2.90 -0.67 -32.46
N GLU A 306 3.27 0.09 -31.43
CA GLU A 306 3.69 1.50 -31.57
C GLU A 306 4.95 1.62 -32.43
N ARG A 307 6.01 0.83 -32.14
CA ARG A 307 7.21 0.76 -32.97
C ARG A 307 6.92 0.35 -34.42
N PHE A 308 5.88 -0.45 -34.66
CA PHE A 308 5.46 -0.80 -36.02
C PHE A 308 4.71 0.35 -36.71
N ARG A 309 3.86 1.08 -36.00
CA ARG A 309 3.19 2.30 -36.49
C ARG A 309 4.21 3.39 -36.83
N GLU A 310 5.12 3.68 -35.91
CA GLU A 310 6.19 4.67 -36.09
C GLU A 310 7.09 4.33 -37.30
N LYS A 311 7.45 3.05 -37.49
CA LYS A 311 8.18 2.59 -38.68
C LYS A 311 7.39 2.82 -39.96
N ARG A 312 6.08 2.54 -39.97
CA ARG A 312 5.19 2.75 -41.13
C ARG A 312 5.04 4.24 -41.46
N GLU A 313 4.91 5.09 -40.45
CA GLU A 313 4.83 6.55 -40.61
C GLU A 313 6.14 7.12 -41.16
N LYS A 314 7.29 6.75 -40.57
CA LYS A 314 8.62 7.12 -41.10
C LYS A 314 8.86 6.62 -42.52
N GLN A 315 8.29 5.48 -42.90
CA GLN A 315 8.35 4.97 -44.27
C GLN A 315 7.52 5.83 -45.23
N LEU A 316 6.28 6.17 -44.87
CA LEU A 316 5.41 7.05 -45.65
C LEU A 316 5.98 8.48 -45.76
N GLU A 317 6.60 9.00 -44.70
CA GLU A 317 7.27 10.30 -44.70
C GLU A 317 8.49 10.30 -45.64
N ARG A 318 9.34 9.27 -45.59
CA ARG A 318 10.45 9.08 -46.54
C ARG A 318 9.96 8.97 -47.98
N GLU A 319 8.85 8.29 -48.22
CA GLU A 319 8.25 8.17 -49.55
C GLU A 319 7.71 9.51 -50.06
N ARG A 320 7.00 10.28 -49.22
CA ARG A 320 6.56 11.65 -49.52
C ARG A 320 7.72 12.58 -49.84
N LEU A 321 8.77 12.58 -49.02
CA LEU A 321 9.98 13.38 -49.25
C LEU A 321 10.67 12.98 -50.56
N ARG A 322 10.77 11.69 -50.85
CA ARG A 322 11.31 11.18 -52.10
C ARG A 322 10.49 11.63 -53.32
N LYS A 323 9.16 11.69 -53.20
CA LYS A 323 8.27 12.19 -54.26
C LYS A 323 8.49 13.70 -54.50
N LEU A 324 8.51 14.51 -53.45
CA LEU A 324 8.78 15.96 -53.56
C LEU A 324 10.13 16.26 -54.22
N LEU A 325 11.18 15.51 -53.86
CA LEU A 325 12.51 15.64 -54.49
C LEU A 325 12.52 15.18 -55.96
N ALA A 326 11.69 14.20 -56.33
CA ALA A 326 11.53 13.78 -57.72
C ALA A 326 10.76 14.82 -58.55
N GLU A 327 9.73 15.44 -57.97
CA GLU A 327 8.94 16.53 -58.58
C GLU A 327 9.79 17.80 -58.77
N ASP A 328 10.60 18.23 -57.78
CA ASP A 328 11.52 19.36 -57.96
C ASP A 328 12.60 19.06 -59.02
N ARG A 329 13.13 17.83 -59.04
CA ARG A 329 14.06 17.38 -60.09
C ARG A 329 13.39 17.42 -61.48
N GLN A 330 12.15 16.98 -61.63
CA GLN A 330 11.41 17.08 -62.89
C GLN A 330 11.19 18.54 -63.29
N ARG A 331 10.74 19.40 -62.37
CA ARG A 331 10.51 20.83 -62.62
C ARG A 331 11.79 21.54 -63.09
N ARG A 332 12.96 21.22 -62.53
CA ARG A 332 14.26 21.73 -62.99
C ARG A 332 14.62 21.26 -64.40
N LEU A 333 14.35 19.99 -64.72
CA LEU A 333 14.58 19.43 -66.07
C LEU A 333 13.63 20.05 -67.10
N GLU A 334 12.37 20.32 -66.73
CA GLU A 334 11.41 21.02 -67.59
C GLU A 334 11.83 22.48 -67.85
N MET A 335 12.31 23.20 -66.82
CA MET A 335 12.87 24.55 -66.99
C MET A 335 14.13 24.57 -67.88
N GLN A 336 14.99 23.53 -67.81
CA GLN A 336 16.12 23.38 -68.74
C GLN A 336 15.68 23.05 -70.17
N ARG A 337 14.56 22.35 -70.34
CA ARG A 337 14.03 21.91 -71.64
C ARG A 337 13.23 23.00 -72.36
N ASN A 338 12.65 23.96 -71.64
CA ASN A 338 11.78 25.00 -72.22
C ASN A 338 12.13 26.42 -71.69
N PRO A 339 13.25 27.02 -72.14
CA PRO A 339 13.71 28.33 -71.68
C PRO A 339 12.99 29.49 -72.39
N THR A 340 11.73 29.75 -72.02
CA THR A 340 10.97 30.92 -72.50
C THR A 340 10.63 31.84 -71.34
N ALA A 341 10.95 33.12 -71.47
CA ALA A 341 10.79 34.12 -70.42
C ALA A 341 9.32 34.36 -70.06
N VAL A 342 8.97 34.15 -68.79
CA VAL A 342 7.70 34.58 -68.17
C VAL A 342 8.02 35.19 -66.81
N ASN A 343 7.41 36.35 -66.53
CA ASN A 343 7.66 37.15 -65.33
C ASN A 343 7.38 36.39 -64.02
N PRO A 344 8.12 36.67 -62.93
CA PRO A 344 7.79 36.15 -61.60
C PRO A 344 6.51 36.81 -61.05
N PRO A 345 5.57 36.05 -60.47
CA PRO A 345 4.52 36.61 -59.62
C PRO A 345 5.13 37.12 -58.31
N GLU A 346 4.61 38.24 -57.80
CA GLU A 346 5.14 38.94 -56.63
C GLU A 346 5.16 38.08 -55.36
N GLU A 347 6.35 37.88 -54.78
CA GLU A 347 6.52 37.28 -53.47
C GLU A 347 6.42 38.36 -52.38
N LYS A 348 5.34 38.34 -51.59
CA LYS A 348 5.20 39.25 -50.44
C LYS A 348 6.23 38.91 -49.37
N GLN A 349 7.08 39.89 -49.09
CA GLN A 349 8.17 39.86 -48.12
C GLN A 349 7.82 39.11 -46.81
N ARG A 350 8.64 38.11 -46.46
CA ARG A 350 8.90 37.76 -45.06
C ARG A 350 10.36 38.03 -44.72
N VAL A 351 10.54 38.51 -43.50
CA VAL A 351 11.75 39.17 -43.00
C VAL A 351 12.87 38.16 -42.74
N CYS A 352 14.12 38.58 -42.96
CA CYS A 352 15.31 37.83 -42.58
C CYS A 352 15.38 37.60 -41.06
N THR A 353 15.69 36.38 -40.65
CA THR A 353 16.47 36.12 -39.43
C THR A 353 17.53 35.08 -39.73
N GLU A 354 18.64 35.17 -38.99
CA GLU A 354 19.93 34.60 -39.34
C GLU A 354 20.01 33.08 -39.12
N THR A 355 20.69 32.37 -40.02
CA THR A 355 21.06 30.96 -39.82
C THR A 355 22.56 30.88 -39.51
N THR A 356 22.92 31.05 -38.23
CA THR A 356 24.30 30.87 -37.75
C THR A 356 24.57 29.41 -37.39
N THR A 357 25.76 28.92 -37.74
CA THR A 357 26.20 27.54 -37.51
C THR A 357 26.68 27.29 -36.07
N SER A 358 26.06 26.34 -35.37
CA SER A 358 26.66 25.50 -34.28
C SER A 358 25.70 24.32 -34.01
N SER A 359 26.05 23.04 -34.04
CA SER A 359 27.05 22.25 -33.29
C SER A 359 26.70 21.97 -31.81
N GLN A 360 26.06 20.82 -31.59
CA GLN A 360 25.97 20.01 -30.34
C GLN A 360 25.18 20.59 -29.14
N THR A 361 24.11 19.91 -28.71
CA THR A 361 24.04 19.08 -27.47
C THR A 361 22.62 18.55 -27.18
N ALA A 362 22.57 17.53 -26.32
CA ALA A 362 21.46 16.94 -25.54
C ALA A 362 19.98 17.34 -25.82
N THR A 363 19.10 16.32 -25.80
CA THR A 363 17.63 16.44 -25.82
C THR A 363 17.06 17.08 -24.55
N CYS A 364 17.12 18.41 -24.45
CA CYS A 364 16.40 19.15 -23.39
C CYS A 364 14.88 19.07 -23.59
N LYS A 365 14.18 18.57 -22.58
CA LYS A 365 12.71 18.61 -22.51
C LYS A 365 12.28 20.06 -22.34
N VAL A 366 11.70 20.68 -23.38
CA VAL A 366 11.09 22.01 -23.30
C VAL A 366 10.00 21.96 -22.24
N LYS A 367 10.25 22.61 -21.10
CA LYS A 367 9.24 22.76 -20.05
C LYS A 367 8.39 23.99 -20.38
N VAL A 368 7.08 23.82 -20.28
CA VAL A 368 6.11 24.91 -20.43
C VAL A 368 5.93 25.59 -19.07
N THR A 369 5.86 26.92 -19.08
CA THR A 369 5.59 27.77 -17.92
C THR A 369 4.30 28.55 -18.16
N ARG A 370 3.30 28.37 -17.29
CA ARG A 370 2.04 29.12 -17.37
C ARG A 370 2.10 30.38 -16.52
N LEU A 371 1.94 31.55 -17.14
CA LEU A 371 1.88 32.83 -16.43
C LEU A 371 0.45 33.34 -16.33
N GLN A 372 0.07 33.80 -15.13
CA GLN A 372 -1.12 34.63 -14.91
C GLN A 372 -0.69 36.10 -14.87
N LEU A 373 -1.08 36.86 -15.88
CA LEU A 373 -0.74 38.28 -16.04
C LEU A 373 -1.95 39.12 -15.62
N ARG A 374 -1.80 39.90 -14.55
CA ARG A 374 -2.86 40.75 -14.00
C ARG A 374 -2.72 42.16 -14.56
N LEU A 375 -3.74 42.61 -15.29
CA LEU A 375 -3.76 43.90 -15.94
C LEU A 375 -4.25 45.01 -15.00
N PRO A 376 -3.88 46.28 -15.26
CA PRO A 376 -4.35 47.43 -14.48
C PRO A 376 -5.85 47.73 -14.67
N ASP A 377 -6.52 47.09 -15.63
CA ASP A 377 -7.98 47.12 -15.79
C ASP A 377 -8.71 46.09 -14.91
N GLY A 378 -7.98 45.31 -14.12
CA GLY A 378 -8.51 44.24 -13.27
C GLY A 378 -8.73 42.91 -13.99
N SER A 379 -8.51 42.84 -15.31
CA SER A 379 -8.59 41.59 -16.07
C SER A 379 -7.34 40.72 -15.88
N ASN A 380 -7.50 39.41 -16.06
CA ASN A 380 -6.41 38.44 -16.01
C ASN A 380 -6.21 37.84 -17.40
N LEU A 381 -4.96 37.75 -17.84
CA LEU A 381 -4.55 37.10 -19.08
C LEU A 381 -3.66 35.90 -18.72
N GLU A 382 -4.09 34.69 -19.07
CA GLU A 382 -3.24 33.49 -18.93
C GLU A 382 -2.56 33.17 -20.26
N ALA A 383 -1.26 32.92 -20.23
CA ALA A 383 -0.49 32.52 -21.39
C ALA A 383 0.60 31.50 -21.02
N ASP A 384 0.88 30.59 -21.95
CA ASP A 384 1.84 29.51 -21.81
C ASP A 384 3.11 29.86 -22.60
N PHE A 385 4.25 29.96 -21.90
CA PHE A 385 5.56 30.34 -22.44
C PHE A 385 6.58 29.21 -22.24
N THR A 386 7.77 29.31 -22.83
CA THR A 386 8.88 28.39 -22.52
C THR A 386 9.71 28.95 -21.36
N ASN A 387 10.52 28.10 -20.72
CA ASN A 387 11.41 28.53 -19.64
C ASN A 387 12.47 29.56 -20.06
N GLU A 388 12.76 29.64 -21.35
CA GLU A 388 13.83 30.45 -21.95
C GLU A 388 13.31 31.76 -22.55
N THR A 389 11.98 31.94 -22.63
CA THR A 389 11.33 33.20 -22.99
C THR A 389 11.82 34.35 -22.09
N LEU A 390 12.13 35.50 -22.71
CA LEU A 390 12.57 36.71 -21.99
C LEU A 390 11.38 37.47 -21.40
N LEU A 391 11.60 38.18 -20.29
CA LEU A 391 10.55 39.05 -19.71
C LEU A 391 10.08 40.14 -20.69
N ARG A 392 10.96 40.64 -21.57
CA ARG A 392 10.62 41.56 -22.66
C ARG A 392 9.60 40.94 -23.63
N GLU A 393 9.73 39.67 -23.98
CA GLU A 393 8.80 38.98 -24.89
C GLU A 393 7.41 38.82 -24.26
N VAL A 394 7.34 38.54 -22.96
CA VAL A 394 6.08 38.50 -22.21
C VAL A 394 5.41 39.88 -22.17
N ALA A 395 6.19 40.97 -22.01
CA ALA A 395 5.65 42.32 -22.08
C ALA A 395 5.14 42.67 -23.49
N ASN A 396 5.90 42.33 -24.55
CA ASN A 396 5.47 42.53 -25.93
C ASN A 396 4.19 41.75 -26.25
N TYR A 397 4.05 40.52 -25.74
CA TYR A 397 2.82 39.74 -25.85
C TYR A 397 1.62 40.43 -25.19
N VAL A 398 1.78 41.00 -24.00
CA VAL A 398 0.73 41.79 -23.32
C VAL A 398 0.30 42.98 -24.17
N LEU A 399 1.27 43.75 -24.70
CA LEU A 399 1.00 44.90 -25.56
C LEU A 399 0.26 44.49 -26.84
N GLN A 400 0.64 43.37 -27.45
CA GLN A 400 -0.02 42.82 -28.64
C GLN A 400 -1.46 42.37 -28.36
N GLN A 401 -1.72 41.73 -27.23
CA GLN A 401 -3.07 41.29 -26.83
C GLN A 401 -3.95 42.47 -26.38
N ARG A 402 -3.36 43.55 -25.86
CA ARG A 402 -4.06 44.71 -25.28
C ARG A 402 -3.40 46.03 -25.72
N PRO A 403 -3.63 46.50 -26.96
CA PRO A 403 -3.03 47.74 -27.46
C PRO A 403 -3.46 49.02 -26.72
N GLY A 404 -4.51 48.96 -25.88
CA GLY A 404 -4.93 50.07 -25.01
C GLY A 404 -4.13 50.24 -23.70
N LEU A 405 -3.01 49.53 -23.54
CA LEU A 405 -2.21 49.60 -22.30
C LEU A 405 -1.12 50.69 -22.31
N GLY A 406 -0.83 51.29 -23.47
CA GLY A 406 0.25 52.26 -23.67
C GLY A 406 1.55 51.60 -24.12
N ASP A 407 2.49 52.38 -24.69
CA ASP A 407 3.69 51.84 -25.34
C ASP A 407 4.75 51.25 -24.38
N ARG A 408 4.64 51.54 -23.08
CA ARG A 408 5.58 51.07 -22.05
C ARG A 408 4.84 50.50 -20.85
N ILE A 409 5.20 49.29 -20.47
CA ILE A 409 4.67 48.60 -19.28
C ILE A 409 5.81 48.06 -18.42
N THR A 410 5.62 48.11 -17.10
CA THR A 410 6.53 47.53 -16.11
C THR A 410 5.93 46.24 -15.56
N LEU A 411 6.70 45.16 -15.56
CA LEU A 411 6.30 43.90 -14.93
C LEU A 411 6.67 43.91 -13.44
N MET A 412 5.80 43.37 -12.59
CA MET A 412 6.04 43.24 -11.15
C MET A 412 5.65 41.85 -10.66
N ASN A 413 6.54 41.17 -9.94
CA ASN A 413 6.24 39.86 -9.35
C ASN A 413 5.26 40.00 -8.16
N ALA A 414 4.38 39.02 -7.99
CA ALA A 414 3.43 38.97 -6.88
C ALA A 414 4.11 38.70 -5.53
N TYR A 415 5.09 37.79 -5.49
CA TYR A 415 5.84 37.42 -4.29
C TYR A 415 7.22 36.82 -4.64
N PRO A 416 8.33 37.31 -4.06
CA PRO A 416 8.45 38.60 -3.37
C PRO A 416 8.13 39.76 -4.34
N ARG A 417 7.58 40.87 -3.81
CA ARG A 417 7.18 42.01 -4.65
C ARG A 417 8.40 42.76 -5.18
N ARG A 418 8.83 42.41 -6.40
CA ARG A 418 9.89 43.08 -7.16
C ARG A 418 9.30 43.65 -8.45
N LYS A 419 9.56 44.94 -8.72
CA LYS A 419 9.35 45.53 -10.04
C LYS A 419 10.59 45.26 -10.89
N PHE A 420 10.40 44.77 -12.11
CA PHE A 420 11.49 44.55 -13.06
C PHE A 420 11.76 45.85 -13.82
N GLN A 421 13.00 46.31 -13.84
CA GLN A 421 13.40 47.48 -14.61
C GLN A 421 13.54 47.16 -16.10
N GLU A 422 13.55 48.18 -16.95
CA GLU A 422 13.61 48.01 -18.41
C GLU A 422 14.84 47.18 -18.85
N HIS A 423 16.00 47.41 -18.24
CA HIS A 423 17.22 46.63 -18.52
C HIS A 423 17.17 45.18 -17.99
N GLU A 424 16.44 44.93 -16.90
CA GLU A 424 16.25 43.57 -16.36
C GLU A 424 15.31 42.75 -17.23
N MET A 425 14.36 43.40 -17.90
CA MET A 425 13.42 42.75 -18.81
C MET A 425 14.09 42.21 -20.08
N ASP A 426 15.18 42.83 -20.54
CA ASP A 426 15.98 42.34 -21.68
C ASP A 426 16.91 41.17 -21.32
N GLN A 427 17.33 41.08 -20.06
CA GLN A 427 18.37 40.16 -19.62
C GLN A 427 17.85 38.91 -18.90
N LEU A 428 16.71 39.00 -18.21
CA LEU A 428 16.17 37.90 -17.41
C LEU A 428 15.20 37.04 -18.22
N THR A 429 15.45 35.73 -18.22
CA THR A 429 14.47 34.72 -18.66
C THR A 429 13.42 34.45 -17.59
N LEU A 430 12.31 33.80 -17.96
CA LEU A 430 11.31 33.33 -16.99
C LEU A 430 11.86 32.35 -15.95
N ARG A 431 12.93 31.61 -16.29
CA ARG A 431 13.65 30.76 -15.34
C ARG A 431 14.42 31.60 -14.31
N ASP A 432 15.15 32.61 -14.74
CA ASP A 432 15.98 33.45 -13.87
C ASP A 432 15.13 34.37 -12.98
N ALA A 433 13.98 34.79 -13.48
CA ALA A 433 12.94 35.50 -12.73
C ALA A 433 12.19 34.61 -11.71
N GLN A 434 12.49 33.31 -11.64
CA GLN A 434 11.86 32.32 -10.75
C GLN A 434 10.33 32.14 -10.97
N LEU A 435 9.84 32.35 -12.20
CA LEU A 435 8.41 32.27 -12.55
C LEU A 435 7.99 30.89 -13.09
N HIS A 436 8.91 29.93 -13.11
CA HIS A 436 8.69 28.55 -13.54
C HIS A 436 8.25 27.64 -12.37
N PRO A 437 7.29 26.71 -12.53
CA PRO A 437 6.48 26.40 -13.73
C PRO A 437 5.15 27.16 -13.81
N ARG A 438 4.75 27.85 -12.75
CA ARG A 438 3.60 28.75 -12.76
C ARG A 438 3.97 30.02 -12.01
N GLY A 439 3.72 31.18 -12.63
CA GLY A 439 4.05 32.49 -12.08
C GLY A 439 2.88 33.46 -12.19
N ALA A 440 2.86 34.48 -11.34
CA ALA A 440 1.88 35.55 -11.41
C ALA A 440 2.57 36.91 -11.46
N LEU A 441 2.31 37.68 -12.52
CA LEU A 441 2.86 39.02 -12.73
C LEU A 441 1.74 40.05 -12.71
N PHE A 442 2.00 41.18 -12.06
CA PHE A 442 1.21 42.39 -12.19
C PHE A 442 1.82 43.27 -13.28
N ILE A 443 0.98 43.75 -14.18
CA ILE A 443 1.36 44.71 -15.21
C ILE A 443 1.04 46.10 -14.67
N LEU A 444 2.06 46.94 -14.57
CA LEU A 444 1.94 48.35 -14.22
C LEU A 444 2.11 49.19 -15.49
N ARG A 445 1.27 50.22 -15.65
CA ARG A 445 1.55 51.30 -16.60
C ARG A 445 2.73 52.11 -16.07
N SER A 446 3.69 52.41 -16.94
CA SER A 446 4.83 53.27 -16.63
C SER A 446 4.48 54.75 -16.74
#